data_AF-A0A497N6S8-F1
#
_entry.id   AF-A0A497N6S8-F1
#
_cell.length_a   1.000
_cell.length_b   1.000
_cell.length_c   1.000
_cell.angle_alpha   90.00
_cell.angle_beta   90.00
_cell.angle_gamma   90.00
#
_symmetry.space_group_name_H-M   'P 1'
#
loop_
_entity.id
_entity.type
_entity.pdbx_description
1 polymer ?
#
loop_
_entity_poly.entity_id
_entity_poly.type
_entity_poly.pdbx_seq_one_letter_code
_entity_poly.pdbx_strand_id
1 'polypeptide(L)'
;MRELILENYKATESRGKIDTFTTHEHFVDKLYEELREVENAESSEIELGKELADVILTAMNYAYHYGIDIEQELYDKVEYNKTRKD
;
A
#
# COMPACT_ATOMS: atom_id res chain seq x y z
N MET A 1 -12.20 -3.07 5.51
CA MET A 1 -10.76 -3.17 5.15
C MET A 1 -9.82 -3.10 6.37
N ARG A 2 -10.29 -2.51 7.47
CA ARG A 2 -9.54 -2.29 8.72
C ARG A 2 -8.77 -3.50 9.30
N GLU A 3 -9.36 -4.70 9.33
CA GLU A 3 -8.69 -5.89 9.89
C GLU A 3 -7.46 -6.28 9.06
N LEU A 4 -7.60 -6.35 7.73
CA LEU A 4 -6.51 -6.62 6.80
C LEU A 4 -5.35 -5.62 6.98
N ILE A 5 -5.66 -4.32 7.08
CA ILE A 5 -4.65 -3.26 7.27
C ILE A 5 -3.89 -3.50 8.59
N LEU A 6 -4.62 -3.77 9.67
CA LEU A 6 -4.03 -3.97 11.00
C LEU A 6 -3.16 -5.23 11.06
N GLU A 7 -3.63 -6.35 10.50
CA GLU A 7 -2.88 -7.60 10.45
C GLU A 7 -1.61 -7.46 9.61
N ASN A 8 -1.72 -6.82 8.43
CA ASN A 8 -0.57 -6.55 7.58
C ASN A 8 0.46 -5.66 8.29
N TYR A 9 0.01 -4.55 8.91
CA TYR A 9 0.90 -3.65 9.63
C TYR A 9 1.65 -4.37 10.75
N LYS A 10 0.96 -5.15 11.58
CA LYS A 10 1.58 -5.96 12.64
C LYS A 10 2.56 -6.99 12.09
N ALA A 11 2.21 -7.66 10.99
CA ALA A 11 3.11 -8.61 10.34
C ALA A 11 4.38 -7.92 9.83
N THR A 12 4.27 -6.75 9.20
CA THR A 12 5.41 -5.97 8.72
C THR A 12 6.27 -5.44 9.87
N GLU A 13 5.66 -4.95 10.95
CA GLU A 13 6.34 -4.48 12.16
C GLU A 13 7.09 -5.61 12.85
N SER A 14 6.46 -6.77 13.05
CA SER A 14 7.11 -7.94 13.67
C SER A 14 8.32 -8.46 12.89
N ARG A 15 8.38 -8.20 11.58
CA ARG A 15 9.52 -8.53 10.71
C ARG A 15 10.63 -7.46 10.74
N GLY A 16 10.47 -6.40 11.54
CA GLY A 16 11.41 -5.29 11.64
C GLY A 16 11.53 -4.47 10.35
N LYS A 17 10.48 -4.46 9.52
CA LYS A 17 10.45 -3.70 8.26
C LYS A 17 9.89 -2.29 8.44
N ILE A 18 9.11 -2.09 9.50
CA ILE A 18 8.61 -0.79 9.95
C ILE A 18 8.70 -0.74 11.47
N ASP A 19 8.86 0.47 12.00
CA ASP A 19 8.86 0.78 13.43
C ASP A 19 8.40 2.24 13.64
N THR A 20 8.41 2.70 14.89
CA THR A 20 8.02 4.08 15.25
C THR A 20 8.93 5.17 14.68
N PHE A 21 10.09 4.83 14.12
CA PHE A 21 11.04 5.76 13.50
C PHE A 21 10.97 5.74 11.97
N THR A 22 10.12 4.88 11.40
CA THR A 22 9.89 4.83 9.96
C THR A 22 9.27 6.16 9.51
N THR A 23 9.82 6.76 8.46
CA THR A 23 9.45 8.11 8.02
C THR A 23 8.70 8.04 6.69
N HIS A 24 8.20 9.19 6.25
CA HIS A 24 7.55 9.37 4.97
C HIS A 24 8.44 8.88 3.83
N GLU A 25 9.72 9.27 3.86
CA GLU A 25 10.72 8.92 2.86
C GLU A 25 10.94 7.41 2.80
N HIS A 26 11.00 6.72 3.95
CA HIS A 26 11.10 5.25 3.98
C HIS A 26 9.92 4.56 3.29
N PHE A 27 8.70 5.06 3.49
CA PHE A 27 7.52 4.52 2.81
C PHE A 27 7.53 4.83 1.31
N VAL A 28 7.95 6.03 0.91
CA VAL A 28 8.08 6.40 -0.51
C VAL A 28 9.12 5.53 -1.21
N ASP A 29 10.29 5.35 -0.60
CA ASP A 29 11.35 4.48 -1.12
C ASP A 29 10.85 3.03 -1.26
N LYS A 30 10.12 2.53 -0.26
CA LYS A 30 9.55 1.18 -0.33
C LYS A 30 8.48 1.06 -1.42
N LEU A 31 7.60 2.05 -1.59
CA LEU A 31 6.64 2.05 -2.69
C LEU A 31 7.33 2.02 -4.07
N TYR A 32 8.45 2.72 -4.23
CA TYR A 32 9.24 2.64 -5.46
C TYR A 32 9.88 1.27 -5.67
N GLU A 33 10.29 0.60 -4.61
CA GLU A 33 10.78 -0.79 -4.67
C GLU A 33 9.68 -1.73 -5.19
N GLU A 34 8.49 -1.70 -4.58
CA GLU A 34 7.36 -2.56 -5.00
C GLU A 34 6.94 -2.28 -6.46
N LEU A 35 6.94 -1.00 -6.87
CA LEU A 35 6.64 -0.64 -8.26
C LEU A 35 7.68 -1.19 -9.25
N ARG A 36 8.95 -1.26 -8.87
CA ARG A 36 9.99 -1.91 -9.70
C ARG A 36 9.77 -3.42 -9.76
N GLU A 37 9.27 -4.05 -8.70
CA GLU A 37 8.93 -5.47 -8.73
C GLU A 37 7.76 -5.72 -9.70
N VAL A 38 6.74 -4.85 -9.71
CA VAL A 38 5.67 -4.87 -10.73
C VAL A 38 6.21 -4.72 -12.15
N GLU A 39 7.18 -3.83 -12.40
CA GLU A 39 7.80 -3.67 -13.72
C GLU A 39 8.57 -4.91 -14.18
N ASN A 40 9.12 -5.68 -13.23
CA ASN A 40 9.93 -6.88 -13.49
C ASN A 40 9.11 -8.18 -13.46
N ALA A 41 7.87 -8.15 -12.98
CA ALA A 41 6.93 -9.25 -13.09
C ALA A 41 6.63 -9.45 -14.58
N GLU A 42 7.37 -10.34 -15.24
CA GLU A 42 7.07 -10.79 -16.60
C GLU A 42 5.62 -11.30 -16.67
N SER A 43 5.05 -11.50 -17.87
CA SER A 43 3.61 -11.72 -18.14
C SER A 43 2.87 -12.87 -17.42
N SER A 44 3.45 -13.46 -16.37
CA SER A 44 2.82 -14.28 -15.35
C SER A 44 1.82 -13.45 -14.53
N GLU A 45 0.52 -13.71 -14.75
CA GLU A 45 -0.57 -13.15 -13.95
C GLU A 45 -0.41 -13.39 -12.45
N ILE A 46 0.24 -14.50 -12.07
CA ILE A 46 0.49 -14.87 -10.68
C ILE A 46 1.54 -13.96 -10.04
N GLU A 47 2.61 -13.64 -10.77
CA GLU A 47 3.67 -12.76 -10.27
C GLU A 47 3.16 -11.33 -10.20
N LEU A 48 2.55 -10.84 -11.28
CA LEU A 48 1.93 -9.51 -11.29
C LEU A 48 0.92 -9.32 -10.15
N GLY A 49 0.08 -10.33 -9.87
CA GLY A 49 -0.89 -10.27 -8.79
C GLY A 49 -0.25 -10.13 -7.40
N LYS A 50 0.91 -10.73 -7.17
CA LYS A 50 1.67 -10.60 -5.91
C LYS A 50 2.27 -9.21 -5.77
N GLU A 51 2.98 -8.74 -6.80
CA GLU A 51 3.65 -7.44 -6.73
C GLU A 51 2.64 -6.28 -6.62
N LEU A 52 1.48 -6.39 -7.28
CA LEU A 52 0.38 -5.44 -7.08
C LEU A 52 -0.15 -5.45 -5.65
N ALA A 53 -0.24 -6.63 -5.02
CA ALA A 53 -0.65 -6.73 -3.63
C ALA A 53 0.37 -6.07 -2.70
N ASP A 54 1.67 -6.24 -2.95
CA ASP A 54 2.72 -5.63 -2.14
C ASP A 54 2.75 -4.09 -2.24
N VAL A 55 2.48 -3.52 -3.42
CA VAL A 55 2.26 -2.06 -3.58
C VAL A 55 1.08 -1.59 -2.71
N ILE A 56 -0.06 -2.28 -2.79
CA ILE A 56 -1.28 -1.91 -2.07
C ILE A 56 -1.07 -2.01 -0.55
N LEU A 57 -0.48 -3.11 -0.09
CA LEU A 57 -0.21 -3.36 1.33
C LEU A 57 0.82 -2.38 1.88
N THR A 58 1.82 -2.00 1.09
CA THR A 58 2.78 -0.95 1.47
C THR A 58 2.09 0.41 1.62
N ALA A 59 1.20 0.77 0.70
CA ALA A 59 0.42 2.01 0.80
C ALA A 59 -0.53 1.99 2.02
N MET A 60 -1.13 0.84 2.33
CA MET A 60 -1.95 0.66 3.53
C MET A 60 -1.14 0.79 4.82
N ASN A 61 0.07 0.21 4.87
CA ASN A 61 0.97 0.37 6.01
C ASN A 61 1.34 1.83 6.22
N TYR A 62 1.64 2.53 5.12
CA TYR A 62 1.95 3.94 5.15
C TYR A 62 0.77 4.76 5.69
N ALA A 63 -0.45 4.53 5.18
CA ALA A 63 -1.64 5.21 5.68
C ALA A 63 -1.88 4.93 7.18
N TYR A 64 -1.80 3.67 7.60
CA TYR A 64 -1.98 3.29 8.99
C TYR A 64 -0.94 3.94 9.91
N HIS A 65 0.33 3.97 9.50
CA HIS A 65 1.42 4.58 10.27
C HIS A 65 1.15 6.06 10.61
N TYR A 66 0.52 6.78 9.68
CA TYR A 66 0.19 8.19 9.84
C TYR A 66 -1.26 8.44 10.32
N GLY A 67 -1.99 7.40 10.70
CA GLY A 67 -3.36 7.53 11.21
C GLY A 67 -4.38 7.97 10.15
N ILE A 68 -4.13 7.68 8.88
CA ILE A 68 -5.01 8.00 7.75
C ILE A 68 -6.05 6.88 7.60
N ASP A 69 -7.34 7.23 7.55
CA ASP A 69 -8.41 6.28 7.22
C ASP A 69 -8.46 6.06 5.69
N ILE A 70 -7.56 5.22 5.20
CA ILE A 70 -7.42 4.95 3.75
C ILE A 70 -8.69 4.31 3.15
N GLU A 71 -9.49 3.60 3.95
CA GLU A 71 -10.76 3.04 3.48
C GLU A 71 -11.73 4.15 3.11
N GLN A 72 -11.85 5.19 3.96
CA GLN A 72 -12.67 6.36 3.66
C GLN A 72 -12.13 7.15 2.45
N GLU A 73 -10.81 7.40 2.39
CA GLU A 73 -10.19 8.13 1.27
C GLU A 73 -10.43 7.44 -0.08
N LEU A 74 -10.41 6.09 -0.12
CA LEU A 74 -10.73 5.32 -1.31
C LEU A 74 -12.20 5.49 -1.71
N TYR A 75 -13.13 5.42 -0.76
CA TYR A 75 -14.55 5.65 -1.04
C TYR A 75 -14.78 7.06 -1.61
N ASP A 76 -14.20 8.07 -0.97
CA ASP A 76 -14.32 9.47 -1.42
C ASP A 76 -13.73 9.64 -2.82
N LYS A 77 -12.60 8.99 -3.10
CA LYS A 77 -11.99 9.02 -4.43
C LYS A 77 -12.86 8.35 -5.49
N VAL A 78 -13.54 7.26 -5.17
CA VAL A 78 -14.48 6.58 -6.07
C VAL A 78 -15.67 7.48 -6.37
N GLU A 79 -16.27 8.12 -5.36
CA GLU A 79 -17.38 9.06 -5.58
C GLU A 79 -16.95 10.25 -6.44
N TYR A 80 -15.77 10.81 -6.18
CA TYR A 80 -15.19 11.86 -7.03
C TYR A 80 -15.03 11.38 -8.48
N ASN A 81 -14.45 10.19 -8.69
CA ASN A 81 -14.20 9.63 -10.03
C ASN A 81 -15.49 9.40 -10.84
N LYS A 82 -16.63 9.11 -10.20
CA LYS A 82 -17.94 9.00 -10.90
C LYS A 82 -18.41 10.31 -11.53
N THR A 83 -17.94 11.44 -11.01
CA THR A 83 -18.33 12.79 -11.46
C THR A 83 -17.24 13.49 -12.27
N ARG A 84 -16.07 12.86 -12.41
CA ARG A 84 -14.92 13.35 -13.18
C ARG A 84 -15.31 13.43 -14.66
N LYS A 85 -14.93 14.52 -15.32
CA LYS A 85 -15.24 14.81 -16.74
C LYS A 85 -13.97 14.94 -17.59
N ASP A 86 -12.87 14.41 -17.10
CA ASP A 86 -11.61 14.32 -17.85
C ASP A 86 -11.72 13.38 -19.06
#